data_AF-A0A8J8NEX5-F1
#
_entry.id   AF-A0A8J8NEX5-F1
#
_cell.length_a   1.000
_cell.length_b   1.000
_cell.length_c   1.000
_cell.angle_alpha   90.00
_cell.angle_beta   90.00
_cell.angle_gamma   90.00
#
_symmetry.space_group_name_H-M   'P 1'
#
loop_
_entity.id
_entity.type
_entity.pdbx_description
1 polymer ?
#
loop_
_entity_poly.entity_id
_entity_poly.type
_entity_poly.pdbx_seq_one_letter_code
_entity_poly.pdbx_strand_id
1 'polypeptide(L)'
;MLSISLQTHPCYAFHQRMINCVKGEEFASRMCFAEMDDWYECKSRRKHRAFHNFINSEMDKLKIYSLPTYDKSTDTFKDGPLPKDVDSYFNKGAAQQNYYSQ
;
A
#
# COMPACT_ATOMS: atom_id res chain seq x y z
N MET A 1 -8.32 -4.28 -38.37
CA MET A 1 -7.16 -5.07 -37.93
C MET A 1 -7.22 -5.19 -36.41
N LEU A 2 -7.60 -6.35 -35.87
CA LEU A 2 -7.56 -6.61 -34.43
C LEU A 2 -6.20 -7.23 -34.12
N SER A 3 -5.27 -6.45 -33.58
CA SER A 3 -4.01 -7.00 -33.06
C SER A 3 -4.31 -7.71 -31.74
N ILE A 4 -4.44 -9.04 -31.81
CA ILE A 4 -4.40 -9.88 -30.60
C ILE A 4 -2.94 -9.87 -30.15
N SER A 5 -2.61 -8.97 -29.23
CA SER A 5 -1.32 -9.02 -28.55
C SER A 5 -1.22 -10.37 -27.83
N LEU A 6 -0.17 -11.14 -28.13
CA LEU A 6 0.24 -12.35 -27.38
C LEU A 6 0.76 -11.94 -25.98
N GLN A 7 -0.02 -11.16 -25.24
CA GLN A 7 0.32 -10.77 -23.88
C GLN A 7 0.03 -11.94 -22.95
N THR A 8 1.09 -12.63 -22.57
CA THR A 8 1.07 -13.61 -21.49
C THR A 8 0.50 -12.96 -20.22
N HIS A 9 -0.40 -13.68 -19.55
CA HIS A 9 -1.05 -13.18 -18.33
C HIS A 9 0.03 -12.77 -17.30
N PRO A 10 -0.10 -11.65 -16.57
CA PRO A 10 0.92 -11.16 -15.64
C PRO A 10 1.37 -12.17 -14.58
N CYS A 11 0.47 -13.09 -14.19
CA CYS A 11 0.76 -14.17 -13.24
C CYS A 11 1.28 -15.47 -13.87
N TYR A 12 1.56 -15.50 -15.17
CA TYR A 12 1.96 -16.71 -15.89
C TYR A 12 3.27 -17.31 -15.35
N ALA A 13 4.27 -16.49 -15.06
CA ALA A 13 5.54 -16.97 -14.50
C ALA A 13 5.38 -17.61 -13.11
N PHE A 14 4.49 -17.08 -12.27
CA PHE A 14 4.17 -17.66 -10.96
C PHE A 14 3.41 -18.98 -11.10
N HIS A 15 2.49 -19.05 -12.06
CA HIS A 15 1.77 -20.29 -12.38
C HIS A 15 2.73 -21.39 -12.85
N GLN A 16 3.68 -21.07 -13.74
CA GLN A 16 4.66 -22.04 -14.22
C GLN A 16 5.56 -22.55 -13.09
N ARG A 17 6.03 -21.67 -12.20
CA ARG A 17 6.83 -22.07 -11.03
C ARG A 17 6.06 -23.02 -10.10
N MET A 18 4.81 -22.69 -9.80
CA MET A 18 3.93 -23.54 -9.00
C MET A 18 3.74 -24.91 -9.64
N ILE A 19 3.41 -24.97 -10.94
CA ILE A 19 3.20 -26.24 -11.65
C ILE A 19 4.49 -27.07 -11.70
N ASN A 20 5.64 -26.44 -11.91
CA ASN A 20 6.92 -27.13 -11.94
C ASN A 20 7.26 -27.74 -10.57
N CYS A 21 6.99 -27.03 -9.47
CA CYS A 21 7.16 -27.58 -8.13
C CYS A 21 6.18 -28.74 -7.87
N VAL A 22 4.88 -28.55 -8.14
CA VAL A 22 3.84 -29.56 -7.88
C VAL A 22 4.10 -30.86 -8.64
N LYS A 23 4.66 -30.76 -9.86
CA LYS A 23 5.01 -31.94 -10.66
C LYS A 23 6.26 -32.68 -10.17
N GLY A 24 7.15 -32.00 -9.45
CA GLY A 24 8.42 -32.55 -8.98
C GLY A 24 8.37 -33.14 -7.56
N GLU A 25 7.35 -32.81 -6.78
CA GLU A 25 7.27 -33.13 -5.35
C GLU A 25 6.14 -34.11 -5.03
N GLU A 26 6.41 -35.14 -4.21
CA GLU A 26 5.39 -36.09 -3.75
C GLU A 26 4.38 -35.45 -2.76
N PHE A 27 4.82 -34.47 -1.98
CA PHE A 27 4.01 -33.75 -0.98
C PHE A 27 3.86 -32.27 -1.31
N ALA A 28 3.33 -31.98 -2.51
CA ALA A 28 3.21 -30.64 -3.05
C ALA A 28 2.46 -29.63 -2.16
N SER A 29 1.51 -30.07 -1.33
CA SER A 29 0.72 -29.19 -0.45
C SER A 29 1.54 -28.49 0.63
N ARG A 30 2.68 -29.04 1.04
CA ARG A 30 3.61 -28.43 2.00
C ARG A 30 4.91 -27.97 1.35
N MET A 31 5.44 -28.75 0.42
CA MET A 31 6.74 -28.47 -0.20
C MET A 31 6.68 -27.28 -1.17
N CYS A 32 5.55 -27.09 -1.86
CA CYS A 32 5.34 -26.01 -2.83
C CYS A 32 4.49 -24.86 -2.29
N PHE A 33 4.42 -24.71 -0.97
CA PHE A 33 3.58 -23.71 -0.32
C PHE A 33 3.94 -22.29 -0.77
N ALA A 34 5.24 -21.99 -0.91
CA ALA A 34 5.71 -20.68 -1.33
C ALA A 34 5.26 -20.35 -2.75
N GLU A 35 5.41 -21.27 -3.71
CA GLU A 35 5.02 -21.06 -5.10
C GLU A 35 3.50 -20.95 -5.27
N MET A 36 2.74 -21.74 -4.49
CA MET A 36 1.29 -21.62 -4.44
C MET A 36 0.87 -20.25 -3.90
N ASP A 37 1.42 -19.84 -2.76
CA ASP A 37 1.09 -18.55 -2.12
C ASP A 37 1.49 -17.36 -3.00
N ASP A 38 2.63 -17.41 -3.67
CA ASP A 38 3.05 -16.40 -4.65
C ASP A 38 2.07 -16.30 -5.84
N TRP A 39 1.61 -17.43 -6.36
CA TRP A 39 0.61 -17.44 -7.44
C TRP A 39 -0.73 -16.86 -6.98
N TYR A 40 -1.19 -17.25 -5.79
CA TYR A 40 -2.41 -16.70 -5.19
C TYR A 40 -2.28 -15.20 -4.88
N GLU A 41 -1.12 -14.75 -4.42
CA GLU A 41 -0.86 -13.34 -4.15
C GLU A 41 -0.81 -12.54 -5.46
N CYS A 42 -0.24 -13.08 -6.54
CA CYS A 42 -0.26 -12.40 -7.83
C CYS A 42 -1.70 -12.16 -8.33
N LYS A 43 -2.60 -13.15 -8.15
CA LYS A 43 -4.00 -13.05 -8.54
C LYS A 43 -4.82 -12.12 -7.64
N SER A 44 -4.66 -12.27 -6.32
CA SER A 44 -5.51 -11.58 -5.34
C SER A 44 -4.97 -10.22 -4.92
N ARG A 45 -3.65 -10.00 -5.00
CA ARG A 45 -2.93 -8.82 -4.49
C ARG A 45 -3.25 -8.49 -3.02
N ARG A 46 -3.54 -9.51 -2.21
CA ARG A 46 -4.04 -9.33 -0.84
C ARG A 46 -2.96 -8.74 0.06
N LYS A 47 -1.77 -9.35 0.10
CA LYS A 47 -0.64 -8.86 0.88
C LYS A 47 -0.16 -7.51 0.38
N HIS A 48 -0.14 -7.31 -0.94
CA HIS A 48 0.21 -6.01 -1.53
C HIS A 48 -0.73 -4.90 -1.06
N ARG A 49 -2.06 -5.12 -1.11
CA ARG A 49 -3.04 -4.14 -0.61
C ARG A 49 -2.91 -3.90 0.89
N ALA A 50 -2.72 -4.95 1.69
CA ALA A 50 -2.51 -4.81 3.13
C ALA A 50 -1.27 -3.95 3.44
N PHE A 51 -0.16 -4.22 2.75
CA PHE A 51 1.07 -3.45 2.92
C PHE A 51 0.92 -2.00 2.46
N HIS A 52 0.26 -1.77 1.32
CA HIS A 52 -0.01 -0.41 0.83
C HIS A 52 -0.87 0.39 1.83
N ASN A 53 -1.91 -0.23 2.42
CA ASN A 53 -2.73 0.41 3.44
C ASN A 53 -1.92 0.73 4.71
N PHE A 54 -1.03 -0.17 5.11
CA PHE A 54 -0.11 0.07 6.23
C PHE A 54 0.78 1.29 5.96
N ILE A 55 1.44 1.36 4.80
CA ILE A 55 2.27 2.50 4.42
C ILE A 55 1.46 3.80 4.45
N ASN A 56 0.26 3.81 3.87
CA ASN A 56 -0.61 5.00 3.90
C ASN A 56 -0.93 5.44 5.32
N SER A 57 -1.24 4.50 6.22
CA SER A 57 -1.51 4.82 7.62
C SER A 57 -0.29 5.40 8.35
N GLU A 58 0.92 4.91 8.07
CA GLU A 58 2.15 5.46 8.65
C GLU A 58 2.47 6.85 8.08
N MET A 59 2.27 7.05 6.77
CA MET A 59 2.41 8.35 6.14
C MET A 59 1.40 9.37 6.66
N ASP A 60 0.18 8.94 6.98
CA ASP A 60 -0.84 9.81 7.57
C ASP A 60 -0.52 10.17 9.02
N LYS A 61 0.08 9.27 9.82
CA LYS A 61 0.59 9.62 11.15
C LYS A 61 1.65 10.72 11.08
N LEU A 62 2.55 10.67 10.10
CA LEU A 62 3.54 11.73 9.89
C LEU A 62 2.91 13.09 9.58
N LYS A 63 1.73 13.12 8.92
CA LYS A 63 0.95 14.34 8.69
C LYS A 63 0.25 14.87 9.94
N ILE A 64 -0.03 14.03 10.94
CA ILE A 64 -0.62 14.48 12.21
C ILE A 64 0.42 15.22 13.07
N TYR A 65 1.71 14.85 12.99
CA TYR A 65 2.78 15.55 13.70
C TYR A 65 3.05 16.99 13.19
N SER A 66 2.43 17.41 12.09
CA SER A 66 2.44 18.81 11.65
C SER A 66 1.27 19.64 12.19
N LEU A 67 0.42 19.08 13.06
CA LEU A 67 -0.62 19.87 13.72
C LEU A 67 -0.01 20.79 14.78
N PRO A 68 -0.55 22.01 14.96
CA PRO A 68 -0.07 22.93 15.99
C PRO A 68 -0.19 22.30 17.37
N THR A 69 0.87 22.41 18.16
CA THR A 69 0.89 21.95 19.55
C THR A 69 0.59 23.13 20.47
N TYR A 70 -0.31 22.93 21.44
CA TYR A 70 -0.65 23.98 22.40
C TYR A 70 0.49 24.16 23.42
N ASP A 71 1.05 25.37 23.49
CA ASP A 71 2.06 25.76 24.46
C ASP A 71 1.39 26.45 25.66
N LYS A 72 1.37 25.74 26.80
CA LYS A 72 0.80 26.24 28.07
C LYS A 72 1.53 27.46 28.63
N SER A 73 2.79 27.67 28.28
CA SER A 73 3.60 28.76 28.83
C SER A 73 3.29 30.10 28.15
N THR A 74 2.91 30.07 26.87
CA THR A 74 2.59 31.27 26.08
C THR A 74 1.11 31.41 25.76
N ASP A 75 0.27 30.46 26.19
CA ASP A 75 -1.16 30.38 25.88
C ASP A 75 -1.44 30.49 24.36
N THR A 76 -0.58 29.86 23.55
CA THR A 76 -0.67 29.91 22.08
C THR A 76 -0.44 28.53 21.48
N PHE A 77 -1.03 28.31 20.31
CA PHE A 77 -0.69 27.17 19.47
C PHE A 77 0.59 27.49 18.69
N LYS A 78 1.62 26.67 18.85
CA LYS A 78 2.84 26.73 18.04
C LYS A 78 2.75 25.67 16.96
N ASP A 79 2.87 26.09 15.71
CA ASP A 79 2.87 25.17 14.57
C ASP A 79 3.99 24.13 14.76
N GLY A 80 3.63 22.85 14.62
CA GLY A 80 4.63 21.79 14.55
C GLY A 80 5.52 21.98 13.32
N PRO A 81 6.70 21.33 13.27
CA PRO A 81 7.53 21.36 12.09
C PRO A 81 6.72 20.88 10.87
N LEU A 82 6.51 21.78 9.90
CA LEU A 82 5.73 21.48 8.70
C LEU A 82 6.43 20.39 7.88
N PRO A 83 5.69 19.51 7.19
CA PRO A 83 6.28 18.56 6.26
C PRO A 83 6.98 19.33 5.13
N LYS A 84 8.07 18.78 4.58
CA LYS A 84 8.86 19.44 3.51
C LYS A 84 8.07 19.79 2.25
N ASP A 85 6.89 19.21 2.06
CA ASP A 85 5.99 19.42 0.93
C ASP A 85 4.65 20.03 1.39
N VAL A 86 4.74 21.29 1.84
CA VAL A 86 3.64 22.08 2.40
C VAL A 86 2.49 22.25 1.40
N ASP A 87 2.81 22.42 0.12
CA ASP A 87 1.83 22.61 -0.95
C ASP A 87 0.96 21.36 -1.14
N SER A 88 1.53 20.15 -1.03
CA SER A 88 0.73 18.91 -1.09
C SER A 88 -0.26 18.76 0.07
N TYR A 89 0.05 19.35 1.23
CA TYR A 89 -0.74 19.23 2.45
C TYR A 89 -2.01 20.10 2.37
N PHE A 90 -1.88 21.34 1.90
CA PHE A 90 -2.99 22.29 1.83
C PHE A 90 -3.77 22.24 0.50
N ASN A 91 -3.19 21.72 -0.59
CA ASN A 91 -3.86 21.62 -1.89
C ASN A 91 -4.80 20.41 -2.04
N LYS A 92 -5.14 19.69 -0.96
CA LYS A 92 -6.22 18.70 -1.00
C LYS A 92 -7.54 19.43 -1.21
N GLY A 93 -8.13 19.23 -2.39
CA GLY A 93 -9.41 19.83 -2.78
C GLY A 93 -10.51 19.62 -1.74
N ALA A 94 -11.47 20.56 -1.71
CA ALA A 94 -12.48 20.75 -0.66
C ALA A 94 -13.28 19.50 -0.22
N ALA A 95 -13.28 18.41 -0.98
CA ALA A 95 -13.93 17.15 -0.63
C ALA A 95 -13.18 16.28 0.41
N GLN A 96 -11.92 16.60 0.75
CA GLN A 96 -11.11 15.84 1.72
C GLN A 96 -10.70 16.63 2.97
N GLN A 97 -11.18 17.87 3.11
CA GLN A 97 -10.95 18.65 4.33
C GLN A 97 -11.94 18.19 5.41
N ASN A 98 -11.51 17.28 6.27
CA ASN A 98 -12.22 17.02 7.52
C ASN A 98 -12.00 18.24 8.43
N TYR A 99 -12.95 19.18 8.38
CA TYR A 99 -12.98 20.33 9.28
C TYR A 99 -13.20 19.84 10.71
N TYR A 100 -12.17 19.93 11.55
CA TYR A 100 -12.30 19.75 13.00
C TYR A 100 -12.37 21.10 13.69
N SER A 101 -13.45 21.83 13.45
CA SER A 101 -14.03 22.82 14.38
C SER A 101 -15.20 23.55 13.68
N GLN A 102 -16.41 23.40 14.23
CA GLN A 102 -17.43 24.44 14.19
C GLN A 102 -17.14 25.44 15.30
#